data_AF-A0A937AF02-F1
#
_entry.id   AF-A0A937AF02-F1
#
_cell.length_a   1.000
_cell.length_b   1.000
_cell.length_c   1.000
_cell.angle_alpha   90.00
_cell.angle_beta   90.00
_cell.angle_gamma   90.00
#
_symmetry.space_group_name_H-M   'P 1'
#
loop_
_entity.id
_entity.type
_entity.pdbx_description
1 polymer ?
#
loop_
_entity_poly.entity_id
_entity_poly.type
_entity_poly.pdbx_seq_one_letter_code
_entity_poly.pdbx_strand_id
1 'polypeptide(L)' 'MLTHINSGKIVEGIGQLEIRELIEGNYRIVYRIIDKEKVHILLVHHGARDLTKRLES' A
#
# COMPACT_ATOMS: atom_id res chain seq x y z
N MET A 1 -16.55 -10.66 3.46
CA MET A 1 -16.35 -9.64 2.41
C MET A 1 -15.86 -8.32 2.99
N LEU A 2 -14.65 -7.90 2.60
CA LEU A 2 -14.12 -6.57 2.89
C LEU A 2 -14.86 -5.52 2.04
N THR A 3 -15.14 -4.35 2.63
CA THR A 3 -16.08 -3.37 2.04
C THR A 3 -15.46 -2.53 0.91
N HIS A 4 -14.22 -2.06 1.09
CA HIS A 4 -13.59 -1.12 0.15
C HIS A 4 -12.13 -1.47 -0.17
N ILE A 5 -11.87 -2.69 -0.62
CA ILE A 5 -10.51 -3.16 -0.97
C ILE A 5 -9.83 -2.34 -2.08
N ASN A 6 -10.62 -1.60 -2.87
CA ASN A 6 -10.13 -0.77 -3.98
C ASN A 6 -10.00 0.73 -3.62
N SER A 7 -10.08 1.12 -2.35
CA SER A 7 -9.95 2.53 -1.94
C SER A 7 -8.56 3.12 -2.18
N GLY A 8 -7.49 2.33 -2.08
CA GLY A 8 -6.15 2.77 -2.41
C GLY A 8 -5.97 2.93 -3.92
N LYS A 9 -5.13 3.87 -4.37
CA LYS A 9 -4.77 3.96 -5.79
C LYS A 9 -3.81 2.85 -6.18
N ILE A 10 -3.79 2.46 -7.46
CA ILE A 10 -2.80 1.52 -7.98
C ILE A 10 -1.41 2.15 -7.82
N VAL A 11 -0.43 1.37 -7.38
CA VAL A 11 0.95 1.86 -7.30
C VAL A 11 1.54 1.95 -8.70
N GLU A 12 1.73 3.19 -9.16
CA GLU A 12 2.32 3.49 -10.47
C GLU A 12 3.74 2.91 -10.58
N GLY A 13 4.11 2.46 -11.78
CA GLY A 13 5.45 1.90 -12.06
C GLY A 13 5.63 0.42 -11.67
N ILE A 14 4.75 -0.18 -10.87
CA ILE A 14 4.82 -1.62 -10.53
C ILE A 14 4.04 -2.49 -11.52
N GLY A 15 3.02 -1.92 -12.19
CA GLY A 15 2.21 -2.63 -13.20
C GLY A 15 1.30 -3.73 -12.65
N GLN A 16 1.14 -3.82 -11.32
CA GLN A 16 0.33 -4.82 -10.63
C GLN A 16 -0.92 -4.17 -10.03
N LEU A 17 -2.09 -4.47 -10.61
CA LEU A 17 -3.37 -3.85 -10.25
C LEU A 17 -3.83 -4.19 -8.82
N GLU A 18 -3.34 -5.30 -8.29
CA GLU A 18 -3.63 -5.75 -6.93
C GLU A 18 -2.81 -5.01 -5.87
N ILE A 19 -1.70 -4.37 -6.25
CA ILE A 19 -0.87 -3.58 -5.34
C ILE A 19 -1.39 -2.15 -5.32
N ARG A 20 -1.80 -1.73 -4.13
CA ARG A 20 -2.45 -0.44 -3.90
C ARG A 20 -1.77 0.33 -2.79
N GLU A 21 -1.88 1.64 -2.88
CA GLU A 21 -1.43 2.56 -1.85
C GLU A 21 -2.56 3.45 -1.34
N LEU A 22 -2.57 3.64 -0.02
CA LEU A 22 -3.44 4.56 0.69
C LEU A 22 -2.59 5.56 1.49
N ILE A 23 -3.02 6.82 1.50
CA ILE A 23 -2.43 7.86 2.34
C ILE A 23 -3.39 8.14 3.48
N GLU A 24 -2.91 8.03 4.72
CA GLU A 24 -3.65 8.33 5.94
C GLU A 24 -2.81 9.28 6.80
N GLY A 25 -3.17 10.56 6.80
CA GLY A 25 -2.34 11.61 7.39
C GLY A 25 -0.91 11.60 6.82
N ASN A 26 0.08 11.51 7.71
CA ASN A 26 1.50 11.41 7.35
C ASN A 26 1.96 9.98 7.07
N TYR A 27 1.08 9.02 6.86
CA TYR A 27 1.46 7.63 6.59
C TYR A 27 1.07 7.19 5.18
N ARG A 28 1.97 6.45 4.55
CA ARG A 28 1.71 5.69 3.32
C ARG A 28 1.57 4.22 3.69
N ILE A 29 0.45 3.62 3.32
CA ILE A 29 0.17 2.20 3.50
C ILE A 29 0.15 1.57 2.12
N VAL A 30 1.04 0.60 1.87
CA VAL A 30 1.04 -0.22 0.66
C VAL A 30 0.50 -1.60 1.01
N TYR A 31 -0.47 -2.08 0.25
CA TYR A 31 -1.11 -3.36 0.46
C TYR A 31 -1.36 -4.10 -0.85
N ARG A 32 -1.53 -5.42 -0.75
CA ARG A 32 -1.87 -6.31 -1.87
C ARG A 32 -3.26 -6.91 -1.64
N ILE A 33 -4.12 -6.83 -2.65
CA ILE A 33 -5.39 -7.57 -2.67
C ILE A 33 -5.10 -9.03 -2.99
N ILE A 34 -5.53 -9.95 -2.12
CA ILE A 34 -5.41 -11.40 -2.37
C ILE A 34 -6.74 -11.92 -2.94
N ASP A 35 -7.84 -11.55 -2.31
CA ASP A 35 -9.20 -11.87 -2.73
C ASP A 35 -10.20 -10.87 -2.08
N LYS A 36 -11.51 -11.15 -2.18
CA LYS A 36 -12.57 -10.27 -1.65
C LYS A 36 -12.64 -10.23 -0.11
N GLU A 37 -11.90 -11.10 0.57
CA GLU A 37 -11.93 -11.28 2.02
C GLU A 37 -10.59 -11.02 2.67
N LYS A 38 -9.51 -10.95 1.87
CA LYS A 38 -8.15 -10.85 2.37
C LYS A 38 -7.31 -9.85 1.61
N VAL A 39 -6.56 -9.07 2.40
CA VAL A 39 -5.48 -8.20 1.94
C VAL A 39 -4.22 -8.48 2.76
N HIS A 40 -3.06 -8.25 2.16
CA HIS A 40 -1.77 -8.25 2.84
C HIS A 40 -1.25 -6.83 2.93
N ILE A 41 -0.90 -6.36 4.14
CA ILE A 41 -0.17 -5.09 4.30
C ILE A 41 1.30 -5.36 4.03
N LEU A 42 1.85 -4.72 2.99
CA LEU A 42 3.24 -4.90 2.56
C LEU A 42 4.16 -3.89 3.25
N LEU A 43 3.69 -2.66 3.44
CA LEU A 43 4.46 -1.57 4.03
C LEU A 43 3.54 -0.58 4.72
N VAL A 44 3.94 -0.13 5.90
CA VAL A 44 3.45 1.10 6.52
C VAL A 44 4.66 2.00 6.72
N HIS A 45 4.63 3.19 6.12
CA HIS A 45 5.74 4.12 6.14
C HIS A 45 5.28 5.51 6.56
N HIS A 46 6.03 6.13 7.47
CA HIS A 46 5.79 7.52 7.83
C HIS A 46 6.38 8.43 6.74
N GLY A 47 5.54 9.17 6.03
CA GLY A 47 5.90 10.02 4.89
C GLY A 47 6.91 11.12 5.19
N ALA A 48 6.99 11.61 6.45
CA ALA A 48 8.07 12.52 6.85
C ALA A 48 9.46 11.86 7.00
N ARG A 49 9.55 10.53 6.90
CA ARG A 49 10.81 9.78 6.90
C ARG A 49 11.20 9.46 5.46
N ASP A 50 12.49 9.44 5.22
CA ASP A 50 13.04 9.01 3.94
C ASP A 50 12.73 7.52 3.71
N LEU A 51 12.05 7.22 2.61
CA LEU A 51 11.69 5.85 2.23
C LEU A 51 12.89 5.07 1.70
N THR A 52 13.84 5.75 1.03
CA THR A 52 14.99 5.09 0.40
C THR A 52 15.83 4.34 1.44
N LYS A 53 16.08 4.96 2.59
CA LYS A 53 16.78 4.35 3.74
C LYS A 53 16.17 3.06 4.26
N ARG A 54 14.87 2.83 4.05
CA ARG A 54 14.17 1.60 4.47
C ARG A 54 14.23 0.51 3.40
N LEU A 55 14.38 0.89 2.13
CA LEU A 55 14.50 -0.06 1.02
C LEU A 55 15.94 -0.58 0.84
N GLU A 56 16.92 0.16 1.37
CA GLU A 56 18.34 -0.20 1.35
C GLU A 56 18.79 -1.09 2.54
N SER A 57 17.92 -1.31 3.54
CA SER A 57 18.19 -2.12 4.73
C SER A 57 17.77 -3.58 4.54
#